data_AF-A0AAU3PB19-F1
#
_entry.id   AF-A0AAU3PB19-F1
#
_cell.length_a   1.000
_cell.length_b   1.000
_cell.length_c   1.000
_cell.angle_alpha   90.00
_cell.angle_beta   90.00
_cell.angle_gamma   90.00
#
_symmetry.space_group_name_H-M   'P 1'
#
loop_
_entity.id
_entity.type
_entity.pdbx_description
1 polymer ?
#
loop_
_entity_poly.entity_id
_entity_poly.type
_entity_poly.pdbx_seq_one_letter_code
_entity_poly.pdbx_strand_id
1 'polypeptide(L)'
;MTSDPGRLACPLPRCRAVNSATAETCRSCATPLRAWARLRAHPAKLFNSGLEAARSGRTATARDHFAAVVHWCPGDAEARSALALACLLLDDPEEARDQWHQVLTRRPNDATALKGLAHLDSRVTESPEPAESSTPPRNPQNPEPSEPPKPPEKEPATTE
;
A
#
# COMPACT_ATOMS: atom_id res chain seq x y z
N MET A 1 13.10 19.17 5.67
CA MET A 1 14.11 18.87 6.71
C MET A 1 14.79 17.57 6.34
N THR A 2 15.91 17.65 5.63
CA THR A 2 16.71 16.47 5.28
C THR A 2 17.26 15.87 6.56
N SER A 3 16.93 14.62 6.85
CA SER A 3 17.59 13.89 7.93
C SER A 3 19.06 13.75 7.55
N ASP A 4 19.95 14.47 8.23
CA ASP A 4 21.39 14.25 8.13
C ASP A 4 21.69 12.82 8.62
N PRO A 5 22.14 11.90 7.75
CA PRO A 5 22.37 10.50 8.11
C PRO A 5 23.45 10.35 9.18
N GLY A 6 24.30 11.37 9.37
CA GLY A 6 25.33 11.39 10.42
C GLY A 6 24.81 11.78 11.81
N ARG A 7 23.54 12.19 11.96
CA ARG A 7 22.98 12.68 13.22
C ARG A 7 21.85 11.83 13.75
N LEU A 8 21.87 11.53 15.06
CA LEU A 8 20.88 10.75 15.78
C LEU A 8 20.27 11.52 16.94
N ALA A 9 18.96 11.79 16.86
CA ALA A 9 18.22 12.34 17.99
C ALA A 9 18.03 11.25 19.06
N CYS A 10 18.25 11.60 20.33
CA CYS A 10 17.93 10.75 21.47
C CYS A 10 16.43 10.37 21.44
N PRO A 11 16.07 9.08 21.63
CA PRO A 11 14.68 8.63 21.54
C PRO A 11 13.81 9.12 22.70
N LEU A 12 14.41 9.58 23.81
CA LEU A 12 13.66 10.10 24.94
C LEU A 12 13.05 11.47 24.60
N PRO A 13 11.71 11.64 24.67
CA PRO A 13 11.05 12.89 24.31
C PRO A 13 11.51 14.11 25.09
N ARG A 14 11.91 13.93 26.36
CA ARG A 14 12.43 15.00 27.23
C ARG A 14 13.88 15.40 26.92
N CYS A 15 14.64 14.53 26.25
CA CYS A 15 16.05 14.79 25.94
C CYS A 15 16.22 15.31 24.51
N ARG A 16 15.86 14.50 23.51
CA ARG A 16 16.00 14.79 22.05
C ARG A 16 17.36 15.34 21.58
N ALA A 17 18.38 15.35 22.43
CA ALA A 17 19.72 15.80 22.11
C ALA A 17 20.23 15.12 20.83
N VAL A 18 20.92 15.88 20.00
CA VAL A 18 21.50 15.41 18.75
C VAL A 18 22.88 14.79 19.04
N ASN A 19 23.06 13.57 18.59
CA ASN A 19 24.27 12.77 18.76
C ASN A 19 24.84 12.40 17.37
N SER A 20 26.09 11.92 17.33
CA SER A 20 26.56 11.24 16.12
C SER A 20 25.77 9.94 15.93
N ALA A 21 25.63 9.49 14.68
CA ALA A 21 24.98 8.22 14.35
C ALA A 21 25.71 7.00 14.96
N THR A 22 26.99 7.14 15.30
CA THR A 22 27.84 6.10 15.89
C THR A 22 27.93 6.17 17.42
N ALA A 23 27.28 7.14 18.07
CA ALA A 23 27.34 7.29 19.52
C ALA A 23 26.76 6.04 20.23
N GLU A 24 27.49 5.51 21.20
CA GLU A 24 27.00 4.39 22.00
C GLU A 24 25.94 4.83 23.03
N THR A 25 26.10 6.03 23.58
CA THR A 25 25.18 6.66 24.56
C THR A 25 24.87 8.11 24.19
N CYS A 26 23.75 8.61 24.69
CA CYS A 26 23.35 10.00 24.50
C CYS A 26 24.26 10.94 25.28
N ARG A 27 24.80 11.97 24.61
CA ARG A 27 25.70 12.96 25.21
C ARG A 27 25.09 13.79 26.36
N SER A 28 23.77 13.77 26.50
CA SER A 28 23.05 14.60 27.49
C SER A 28 22.46 13.78 28.63
N CYS A 29 21.90 12.60 28.36
CA CYS A 29 21.18 11.80 29.36
C CYS A 29 21.74 10.38 29.51
N ALA A 30 22.85 10.05 28.85
CA ALA A 30 23.50 8.75 28.85
C ALA A 30 22.65 7.55 28.37
N THR A 31 21.43 7.77 27.85
CA THR A 31 20.61 6.71 27.24
C THR A 31 21.39 5.93 26.19
N PRO A 32 21.43 4.59 26.24
CA PRO A 32 22.05 3.77 25.20
C PRO A 32 21.42 4.02 23.82
N LEU A 33 22.24 4.33 22.83
CA LEU A 33 21.79 4.69 21.48
C LEU A 33 22.06 3.61 20.44
N ARG A 34 22.90 2.61 20.73
CA ARG A 34 23.30 1.58 19.76
C ARG A 34 22.12 0.84 19.12
N ALA A 35 21.15 0.39 19.93
CA ALA A 35 19.95 -0.28 19.43
C ALA A 35 19.03 0.68 18.65
N TRP A 36 18.89 1.92 19.15
CA TRP A 36 18.10 2.95 18.49
C TRP A 36 18.66 3.34 17.12
N ALA A 37 19.98 3.49 17.00
CA ALA A 37 20.67 3.77 15.75
C ALA A 37 20.36 2.69 14.70
N ARG A 38 20.41 1.41 15.10
CA ARG A 38 20.08 0.28 14.22
C ARG A 38 18.63 0.28 13.77
N LEU A 39 17.70 0.49 14.71
CA LEU A 39 16.27 0.56 14.39
C LEU A 39 15.98 1.69 13.42
N ARG A 40 16.55 2.88 13.64
CA ARG A 40 16.35 4.02 12.74
C ARG A 40 16.94 3.80 11.35
N ALA A 41 18.07 3.10 11.25
CA ALA A 41 18.69 2.77 9.95
C ALA A 41 18.02 1.59 9.24
N HIS A 42 17.14 0.85 9.92
CA HIS A 42 16.57 -0.40 9.41
C HIS A 42 15.77 -0.24 8.10
N PRO A 43 14.89 0.77 7.93
CA PRO A 43 14.16 0.95 6.68
C PRO A 43 15.07 1.22 5.48
N ALA A 44 16.11 2.05 5.64
CA ALA A 44 17.09 2.30 4.58
C ALA A 44 17.85 1.03 4.18
N LYS A 45 18.18 0.18 5.18
CA LYS A 45 18.78 -1.13 4.91
C LYS A 45 17.84 -2.04 4.11
N LEU A 46 16.57 -2.13 4.51
CA LEU A 46 15.55 -2.90 3.79
C LEU A 46 15.38 -2.40 2.35
N PHE A 47 15.32 -1.08 2.15
CA PHE A 47 15.21 -0.48 0.82
C PHE A 47 16.38 -0.86 -0.09
N ASN A 48 17.62 -0.74 0.43
CA ASN A 48 18.81 -1.15 -0.31
C ASN A 48 18.82 -2.65 -0.65
N SER A 49 18.35 -3.50 0.28
CA SER A 49 18.19 -4.94 0.01
C SER A 49 17.11 -5.22 -1.05
N GLY A 50 16.03 -4.43 -1.07
CA GLY A 50 15.01 -4.48 -2.12
C GLY A 50 15.56 -4.09 -3.49
N LEU A 51 16.34 -2.99 -3.56
CA LEU A 51 17.01 -2.59 -4.80
C LEU A 51 17.97 -3.67 -5.32
N GLU A 52 18.75 -4.27 -4.43
CA GLU A 52 19.67 -5.35 -4.80
C GLU A 52 18.94 -6.58 -5.31
N ALA A 53 17.85 -6.97 -4.64
CA ALA A 53 16.99 -8.06 -5.09
C ALA A 53 16.38 -7.77 -6.46
N ALA A 54 15.89 -6.54 -6.70
CA ALA A 54 15.33 -6.13 -7.98
C ALA A 54 16.37 -6.19 -9.11
N ARG A 55 17.58 -5.67 -8.90
CA ARG A 55 18.69 -5.75 -9.86
C ARG A 55 19.10 -7.20 -10.16
N SER A 56 18.97 -8.08 -9.17
CA SER A 56 19.24 -9.52 -9.31
C SER A 56 18.09 -10.31 -9.95
N GLY A 57 17.00 -9.67 -10.39
CA GLY A 57 15.82 -10.36 -10.93
C GLY A 57 14.99 -11.11 -9.89
N ARG A 58 15.28 -10.95 -8.59
CA ARG A 58 14.53 -11.57 -7.49
C ARG A 58 13.35 -10.68 -7.10
N THR A 59 12.42 -10.49 -8.03
CA THR A 59 11.32 -9.51 -7.91
C THR A 59 10.42 -9.78 -6.71
N ALA A 60 10.09 -11.04 -6.40
CA ALA A 60 9.31 -11.39 -5.21
C ALA A 60 10.00 -10.94 -3.91
N THR A 61 11.30 -11.22 -3.79
CA THR A 61 12.10 -10.74 -2.65
C THR A 61 12.17 -9.21 -2.61
N ALA A 62 12.26 -8.54 -3.76
CA ALA A 62 12.26 -7.08 -3.81
C ALA A 62 10.94 -6.50 -3.29
N ARG A 63 9.79 -7.05 -3.75
CA ARG A 63 8.45 -6.70 -3.26
C ARG A 63 8.39 -6.80 -1.74
N ASP A 64 8.82 -7.92 -1.17
CA ASP A 64 8.73 -8.14 0.28
C ASP A 64 9.60 -7.13 1.07
N HIS A 65 10.79 -6.78 0.57
CA HIS A 65 11.63 -5.75 1.18
C HIS A 65 10.99 -4.36 1.10
N PHE A 66 10.45 -3.97 -0.05
CA PHE A 66 9.79 -2.67 -0.21
C PHE A 66 8.51 -2.58 0.63
N ALA A 67 7.71 -3.64 0.69
CA ALA A 67 6.55 -3.72 1.57
C ALA A 67 6.93 -3.53 3.04
N ALA A 68 8.04 -4.13 3.48
CA ALA A 68 8.57 -3.90 4.83
C ALA A 68 8.98 -2.43 5.05
N VAL A 69 9.60 -1.77 4.07
CA VAL A 69 9.91 -0.33 4.18
C VAL A 69 8.62 0.50 4.32
N VAL A 70 7.59 0.21 3.51
CA VAL A 70 6.29 0.89 3.58
C VAL A 70 5.63 0.68 4.94
N HIS A 71 5.77 -0.51 5.54
CA HIS A 71 5.28 -0.78 6.89
C HIS A 71 5.96 0.10 7.95
N TRP A 72 7.29 0.25 7.90
CA TRP A 72 8.03 1.12 8.82
C TRP A 72 7.84 2.61 8.54
N CYS A 73 7.70 2.97 7.26
CA CYS A 73 7.62 4.34 6.77
C CYS A 73 6.41 4.51 5.82
N PRO A 74 5.17 4.59 6.33
CA PRO A 74 3.97 4.65 5.47
C PRO A 74 3.89 5.89 4.58
N GLY A 75 4.69 6.92 4.84
CA GLY A 75 4.78 8.14 4.03
C GLY A 75 5.92 8.14 3.00
N ASP A 76 6.69 7.05 2.90
CA ASP A 76 7.80 6.95 1.95
C ASP A 76 7.29 6.65 0.55
N ALA A 77 7.14 7.71 -0.26
CA ALA A 77 6.66 7.60 -1.63
C ALA A 77 7.64 6.87 -2.56
N GLU A 78 8.94 6.90 -2.27
CA GLU A 78 9.93 6.19 -3.07
C GLU A 78 9.79 4.68 -2.83
N ALA A 79 9.69 4.25 -1.58
CA ALA A 79 9.42 2.86 -1.21
C ALA A 79 8.09 2.35 -1.78
N ARG A 80 7.02 3.16 -1.73
CA ARG A 80 5.73 2.80 -2.33
C ARG A 80 5.80 2.67 -3.86
N SER A 81 6.51 3.57 -4.53
CA SER A 81 6.70 3.47 -5.98
C SER A 81 7.51 2.24 -6.37
N ALA A 82 8.54 1.91 -5.59
CA ALA A 82 9.34 0.69 -5.79
C ALA A 82 8.52 -0.58 -5.53
N LEU A 83 7.66 -0.58 -4.50
CA LEU A 83 6.71 -1.67 -4.25
C LEU A 83 5.75 -1.85 -5.42
N ALA A 84 5.15 -0.75 -5.90
CA ALA A 84 4.22 -0.79 -7.03
C ALA A 84 4.87 -1.39 -8.29
N LEU A 85 6.09 -0.97 -8.62
CA LEU A 85 6.86 -1.55 -9.73
C LEU A 85 7.12 -3.05 -9.53
N ALA A 86 7.47 -3.48 -8.31
CA ALA A 86 7.70 -4.88 -8.01
C ALA A 86 6.41 -5.71 -8.16
N CYS A 87 5.25 -5.17 -7.73
CA CYS A 87 3.94 -5.82 -7.92
C CYS A 87 3.58 -5.92 -9.40
N LEU A 88 3.77 -4.85 -10.17
CA LEU A 88 3.52 -4.87 -11.62
C LEU A 88 4.36 -5.93 -12.35
N LEU A 89 5.64 -6.06 -11.99
CA LEU A 89 6.55 -7.07 -12.56
C LEU A 89 6.20 -8.51 -12.14
N LEU A 90 5.39 -8.68 -11.09
CA LEU A 90 4.87 -9.96 -10.62
C LEU A 90 3.43 -10.22 -11.12
N ASP A 91 2.97 -9.42 -12.09
CA ASP A 91 1.63 -9.49 -12.67
C ASP A 91 0.50 -9.23 -11.66
N ASP A 92 0.77 -8.35 -10.69
CA ASP A 92 -0.21 -7.83 -9.73
C ASP A 92 -0.47 -6.33 -9.97
N PRO A 93 -1.21 -5.97 -11.04
CA PRO A 93 -1.46 -4.58 -11.43
C PRO A 93 -2.40 -3.84 -10.48
N GLU A 94 -3.26 -4.55 -9.74
CA GLU A 94 -4.18 -3.95 -8.77
C GLU A 94 -3.40 -3.39 -7.57
N GLU A 95 -2.54 -4.19 -6.95
CA GLU A 95 -1.69 -3.71 -5.86
C GLU A 95 -0.75 -2.59 -6.35
N ALA A 96 -0.21 -2.70 -7.57
CA ALA A 96 0.60 -1.63 -8.15
C ALA A 96 -0.17 -0.30 -8.27
N ARG A 97 -1.41 -0.35 -8.77
CA ARG A 97 -2.30 0.80 -8.88
C ARG A 97 -2.56 1.43 -7.52
N ASP A 98 -2.89 0.62 -6.52
CA ASP A 98 -3.18 1.10 -5.16
C ASP A 98 -1.98 1.82 -4.53
N GLN A 99 -0.79 1.26 -4.68
CA GLN A 99 0.43 1.86 -4.13
C GLN A 99 0.76 3.20 -4.79
N TRP A 100 0.62 3.33 -6.11
CA TRP A 100 0.81 4.63 -6.78
C TRP A 100 -0.27 5.65 -6.44
N HIS A 101 -1.53 5.24 -6.32
CA HIS A 101 -2.57 6.15 -5.83
C HIS A 101 -2.23 6.68 -4.43
N GLN A 102 -1.77 5.82 -3.52
CA GLN A 102 -1.33 6.25 -2.19
C GLN A 102 -0.17 7.25 -2.24
N VAL A 103 0.74 7.15 -3.20
CA VAL A 103 1.76 8.18 -3.43
C VAL A 103 1.10 9.51 -3.82
N LEU A 104 0.18 9.50 -4.78
CA LEU A 104 -0.49 10.69 -5.29
C LEU A 104 -1.39 11.38 -4.24
N THR A 105 -1.97 10.64 -3.30
CA THR A 105 -2.73 11.26 -2.17
C THR A 105 -1.88 12.24 -1.35
N ARG A 106 -0.55 12.02 -1.29
CA ARG A 106 0.39 12.87 -0.54
C ARG A 106 1.20 13.78 -1.45
N ARG A 107 1.50 13.32 -2.67
CA ARG A 107 2.30 14.03 -3.67
C ARG A 107 1.56 14.00 -5.01
N PRO A 108 0.58 14.90 -5.22
CA PRO A 108 -0.28 14.86 -6.42
C PRO A 108 0.46 14.95 -7.74
N ASN A 109 1.65 15.54 -7.75
CA ASN A 109 2.49 15.72 -8.94
C ASN A 109 3.72 14.79 -8.95
N ASP A 110 3.67 13.66 -8.24
CA ASP A 110 4.77 12.68 -8.25
C ASP A 110 4.89 12.04 -9.63
N ALA A 111 5.96 12.39 -10.35
CA ALA A 111 6.17 11.97 -11.73
C ALA A 111 6.32 10.45 -11.87
N THR A 112 6.82 9.75 -10.85
CA THR A 112 6.99 8.30 -10.90
C THR A 112 5.63 7.62 -10.80
N ALA A 113 4.80 8.04 -9.85
CA ALA A 113 3.46 7.48 -9.69
C ALA A 113 2.55 7.76 -10.89
N LEU A 114 2.57 8.99 -11.42
CA LEU A 114 1.79 9.33 -12.62
C LEU A 114 2.19 8.48 -13.84
N LYS A 115 3.50 8.26 -14.06
CA LYS A 115 3.99 7.40 -15.14
C LYS A 115 3.58 5.94 -14.94
N GLY A 116 3.63 5.44 -13.71
CA GLY A 116 3.22 4.08 -13.38
C GLY A 116 1.74 3.82 -13.70
N LEU A 117 0.86 4.72 -13.28
CA LEU A 117 -0.57 4.63 -13.58
C LEU A 117 -0.86 4.75 -15.08
N ALA A 118 -0.23 5.70 -15.77
CA ALA A 118 -0.39 5.84 -17.22
C ALA A 118 0.02 4.57 -17.98
N HIS A 119 1.07 3.87 -17.52
CA HIS A 119 1.51 2.60 -18.10
C HIS A 119 0.50 1.46 -17.85
N LEU A 120 -0.16 1.44 -16.70
CA LEU A 120 -1.23 0.48 -16.43
C LEU A 120 -2.44 0.72 -17.32
N ASP A 121 -2.86 1.97 -17.45
CA ASP A 121 -4.07 2.33 -18.19
C ASP A 121 -3.90 2.13 -19.71
N SER A 122 -2.68 2.29 -20.24
CA SER A 122 -2.39 1.97 -21.63
C SER A 122 -2.51 0.47 -21.93
N ARG A 123 -2.10 -0.40 -20.98
CA ARG A 123 -2.25 -1.86 -21.14
C ARG A 123 -3.71 -2.32 -21.14
N VAL A 124 -4.57 -1.64 -20.38
CA VAL A 124 -6.03 -1.89 -20.39
C VAL A 124 -6.64 -1.50 -21.73
N THR A 125 -6.19 -0.37 -22.30
CA THR A 125 -6.71 0.14 -23.58
C THR A 125 -6.30 -0.75 -24.77
N GLU A 126 -5.20 -1.50 -24.67
CA GLU A 126 -4.72 -2.43 -25.69
C GLU A 126 -5.38 -3.82 -25.64
N SER A 127 -6.11 -4.16 -24.57
CA SER A 127 -6.98 -5.33 -24.58
C SER A 127 -8.28 -4.96 -25.29
N PRO A 128 -8.58 -5.51 -26.48
CA PRO A 128 -9.89 -5.32 -27.07
C PRO A 128 -10.89 -6.06 -26.18
N GLU A 129 -11.58 -5.34 -25.30
CA GLU A 129 -12.82 -5.87 -24.74
C GLU A 129 -13.76 -6.18 -25.93
N PRO A 130 -14.36 -7.38 -26.00
CA PRO A 130 -15.48 -7.57 -26.90
C PRO A 130 -16.59 -6.63 -26.45
N ALA A 131 -16.96 -5.70 -27.32
CA ALA A 131 -18.14 -4.88 -27.18
C ALA A 131 -19.38 -5.80 -27.14
N GLU A 132 -19.82 -6.18 -25.95
CA GLU A 132 -21.20 -6.54 -25.66
C GLU A 132 -21.79 -5.43 -24.78
N SER A 133 -22.10 -4.30 -25.41
CA SER A 133 -23.40 -4.04 -26.04
C SER A 133 -24.43 -3.61 -24.99
N SER A 134 -24.44 -2.29 -24.82
CA SER A 134 -25.56 -1.50 -24.35
C SER A 134 -26.89 -2.09 -24.82
N THR A 135 -27.75 -2.40 -23.85
CA THR A 135 -29.20 -2.57 -24.04
C THR A 135 -29.81 -1.36 -24.77
N PRO A 136 -30.79 -1.55 -25.67
CA PRO A 136 -32.20 -1.23 -25.35
C PRO A 136 -33.26 -1.99 -26.21
N PRO A 137 -34.59 -1.75 -26.09
CA PRO A 137 -35.43 -1.38 -24.94
C PRO A 137 -36.49 -2.46 -24.59
N ARG A 138 -37.20 -2.22 -23.48
CA ARG A 138 -38.33 -2.99 -22.93
C ARG A 138 -39.52 -3.07 -23.88
N ASN A 139 -40.07 -4.28 -24.12
CA ASN A 139 -41.38 -4.48 -24.76
C ASN A 139 -42.41 -5.00 -23.72
N PRO A 140 -43.56 -4.34 -23.50
CA PRO A 140 -44.51 -4.66 -22.43
C PRO A 140 -45.56 -5.67 -22.91
N GLN A 141 -45.28 -6.97 -22.80
CA GLN A 141 -46.28 -8.03 -22.93
C GLN A 141 -45.73 -9.34 -22.37
N ASN A 142 -45.80 -9.48 -21.05
CA ASN A 142 -46.03 -10.77 -20.42
C ASN A 142 -46.59 -10.52 -19.01
N PRO A 143 -47.82 -10.98 -18.70
CA PRO A 143 -48.36 -10.87 -17.35
C PRO A 143 -47.59 -11.77 -16.37
N GLU A 144 -47.37 -11.25 -15.16
CA GLU A 144 -46.66 -11.88 -14.04
C GLU A 144 -47.22 -13.29 -13.71
N PRO A 145 -46.36 -14.29 -13.42
CA PRO A 145 -46.79 -15.46 -12.66
C PRO A 145 -47.00 -15.06 -11.19
N SER A 146 -48.21 -15.34 -10.72
CA SER A 146 -48.75 -15.00 -9.41
C SER A 146 -47.94 -15.59 -8.26
N GLU A 147 -47.70 -14.77 -7.23
CA GLU A 147 -47.06 -15.13 -5.98
C GLU A 147 -47.83 -16.27 -5.26
N PRO A 148 -47.16 -17.30 -4.72
CA PRO A 148 -47.83 -18.40 -4.01
C PRO A 148 -48.41 -17.93 -2.66
N PRO A 149 -49.53 -18.51 -2.21
CA PRO A 149 -50.29 -18.00 -1.07
C PRO A 149 -49.57 -18.16 0.27
N LYS A 150 -49.70 -17.13 1.10
CA LYS A 150 -49.20 -17.02 2.48
C LYS A 150 -49.79 -18.15 3.36
N PRO A 151 -48.99 -18.82 4.22
CA PRO A 151 -49.50 -19.84 5.12
C PRO A 151 -50.37 -19.23 6.25
N PRO A 152 -51.38 -19.95 6.75
CA PRO A 152 -52.33 -19.41 7.73
C PRO A 152 -51.69 -19.21 9.11
N GLU A 153 -51.96 -18.05 9.69
CA GLU A 153 -51.70 -17.71 11.10
C GLU A 153 -52.55 -18.63 12.00
N LYS A 154 -51.91 -19.31 12.96
CA LYS A 154 -52.59 -19.98 14.07
C LYS A 154 -52.56 -19.07 15.29
N GLU A 155 -53.73 -18.51 15.61
CA GLU A 155 -54.04 -17.89 16.90
C GLU A 155 -54.31 -18.97 17.99
N PRO A 156 -54.31 -18.59 19.28
CA PRO A 156 -53.66 -19.36 20.33
C PRO A 156 -54.57 -20.38 21.02
N ALA A 157 -53.97 -21.46 21.51
CA ALA A 157 -54.64 -22.39 22.43
C ALA A 157 -54.28 -22.07 23.89
N THR A 158 -55.34 -21.77 24.61
CA THR A 158 -55.54 -21.67 26.06
C THR A 158 -54.95 -22.84 26.88
N THR A 159 -54.33 -22.45 27.99
CA THR A 159 -54.48 -22.96 29.37
C THR A 159 -55.25 -24.28 29.56
N GLU A 160 -54.57 -25.26 30.18
CA GLU A 160 -54.92 -25.86 31.49
C GLU A 160 -53.63 -26.29 32.21
#